data_AF-A0A2R7M449-F1
#
_entry.id   AF-A0A2R7M449-F1
#
_cell.length_a   1.000
_cell.length_b   1.000
_cell.length_c   1.000
_cell.angle_alpha   90.00
_cell.angle_beta   90.00
_cell.angle_gamma   90.00
#
_symmetry.space_group_name_H-M   'P 1'
#
loop_
_entity.id
_entity.type
_entity.pdbx_description
1 polymer ?
#
loop_
_entity_poly.entity_id
_entity_poly.type
_entity_poly.pdbx_seq_one_letter_code
_entity_poly.pdbx_strand_id
1 'polypeptide(L)'
;DLYHRLAVILIKVPPLNERRDDIPALIRHFAEKIASEQGNVVKVFSQQAIKLLQEYDWTGNIRELRNVVERLIILGGTEISETDVKMFASK
;
A
#
# COMPACT_ATOMS: atom_id res chain seq x y z
N ASP A 1 -38.02 1.84 5.13
CA ASP A 1 -38.30 0.81 4.12
C ASP A 1 -37.05 0.43 3.29
N LEU A 2 -36.51 1.32 2.44
CA LEU A 2 -35.32 1.03 1.61
C LEU A 2 -34.08 0.52 2.39
N TYR A 3 -33.73 1.15 3.51
CA TYR A 3 -32.61 0.70 4.36
C TYR A 3 -32.75 -0.77 4.77
N HIS A 4 -33.95 -1.20 5.18
CA HIS A 4 -34.20 -2.58 5.59
C HIS A 4 -34.14 -3.57 4.42
N ARG A 5 -34.44 -3.12 3.20
CA ARG A 5 -34.25 -3.93 1.98
C ARG A 5 -32.79 -4.04 1.56
N LEU A 6 -31.96 -3.06 1.87
CA LEU A 6 -30.53 -3.07 1.57
C LEU A 6 -29.70 -3.76 2.66
N ALA A 7 -30.11 -3.66 3.92
CA ALA A 7 -29.39 -4.20 5.08
C ALA A 7 -29.69 -5.69 5.35
N VAL A 8 -30.08 -6.47 4.33
CA VAL A 8 -30.36 -7.91 4.48
C VAL A 8 -29.07 -8.70 4.75
N ILE A 9 -27.96 -8.32 4.10
CA ILE A 9 -26.63 -8.86 4.36
C ILE A 9 -25.66 -7.69 4.51
N LEU A 10 -25.08 -7.56 5.70
CA LEU A 10 -24.09 -6.53 6.00
C LEU A 10 -22.68 -7.07 5.76
N ILE A 11 -21.98 -6.53 4.76
CA ILE A 11 -20.57 -6.84 4.52
C ILE A 11 -19.73 -5.78 5.23
N LYS A 12 -19.08 -6.17 6.33
CA LYS A 12 -18.09 -5.32 6.99
C LYS A 12 -16.77 -5.38 6.23
N VAL A 13 -16.32 -4.25 5.70
CA VAL A 13 -15.00 -4.13 5.08
C VAL A 13 -14.02 -3.66 6.14
N PRO A 14 -13.07 -4.50 6.61
CA PRO A 14 -12.11 -4.09 7.63
C PRO A 14 -11.16 -3.02 7.09
N PRO A 15 -10.74 -2.03 7.89
CA PRO A 15 -9.68 -1.11 7.47
C PRO A 15 -8.37 -1.87 7.21
N LEU A 16 -7.46 -1.28 6.43
CA LEU A 16 -6.17 -1.90 6.10
C LEU A 16 -5.35 -2.24 7.37
N ASN A 17 -5.48 -1.44 8.42
CA ASN A 17 -4.83 -1.70 9.71
C ASN A 17 -5.24 -3.00 10.39
N GLU A 18 -6.46 -3.49 10.15
CA GLU A 18 -6.93 -4.79 10.65
C GLU A 18 -6.45 -5.97 9.79
N ARG A 19 -5.80 -5.70 8.64
CA ARG A 19 -5.32 -6.70 7.67
C ARG A 19 -3.93 -6.34 7.13
N ARG A 20 -3.00 -6.06 8.04
CA ARG A 20 -1.62 -5.68 7.71
C ARG A 20 -0.84 -6.77 6.95
N ASP A 21 -1.30 -8.02 7.02
CA ASP A 21 -0.71 -9.13 6.27
C ASP A 21 -0.99 -9.06 4.76
N ASP A 22 -1.97 -8.25 4.32
CA ASP A 22 -2.24 -8.00 2.90
C ASP A 22 -1.25 -7.00 2.27
N ILE A 23 -0.56 -6.19 3.09
CA ILE A 23 0.30 -5.09 2.64
C ILE A 23 1.42 -5.56 1.69
N PRO A 24 2.15 -6.66 1.95
CA PRO A 24 3.18 -7.14 1.01
C PRO A 24 2.62 -7.47 -0.38
N ALA A 25 1.43 -8.07 -0.44
CA ALA A 25 0.77 -8.39 -1.72
C ALA A 25 0.30 -7.12 -2.45
N LEU A 26 -0.25 -6.15 -1.69
CA LEU A 26 -0.66 -4.86 -2.23
C LEU A 26 0.53 -4.04 -2.76
N ILE A 27 1.65 -4.00 -2.03
CA ILE A 27 2.88 -3.32 -2.48
C ILE A 27 3.34 -3.91 -3.81
N ARG A 28 3.40 -5.25 -3.91
CA ARG A 28 3.78 -5.93 -5.15
C ARG A 28 2.85 -5.55 -6.30
N HIS A 29 1.54 -5.65 -6.07
CA HIS A 29 0.54 -5.30 -7.08
C HIS A 29 0.69 -3.84 -7.56
N PHE A 30 0.88 -2.89 -6.65
CA PHE A 30 1.06 -1.49 -7.02
C PHE A 30 2.38 -1.25 -7.73
N ALA A 31 3.47 -1.87 -7.30
CA ALA A 31 4.77 -1.75 -7.97
C ALA A 31 4.71 -2.25 -9.41
N GLU A 32 4.10 -3.42 -9.63
CA GLU A 32 3.90 -3.98 -10.97
C GLU A 32 3.01 -3.07 -11.84
N LYS A 33 1.89 -2.60 -11.28
CA LYS A 33 0.96 -1.72 -11.99
C LYS A 33 1.60 -0.40 -12.40
N ILE A 34 2.29 0.26 -11.47
CA ILE A 34 2.95 1.55 -11.71
C ILE A 34 4.07 1.39 -12.73
N ALA A 35 4.87 0.34 -12.63
CA ALA A 35 5.91 0.03 -13.60
C ALA A 35 5.33 -0.18 -15.01
N SER A 36 4.23 -0.95 -15.12
CA SER A 36 3.54 -1.16 -16.39
C SER A 36 2.94 0.12 -16.98
N GLU A 37 2.40 1.01 -16.14
CA GLU A 37 1.80 2.28 -16.59
C GLU A 37 2.87 3.29 -17.04
N GLN A 38 4.07 3.25 -16.45
CA GLN A 38 5.16 4.19 -16.73
C GLN A 38 6.23 3.65 -17.70
N GLY A 39 6.16 2.39 -18.09
CA GLY A 39 7.20 1.74 -18.91
C GLY A 39 8.53 1.52 -18.18
N ASN A 40 8.49 1.48 -16.84
CA ASN A 40 9.66 1.32 -15.99
C ASN A 40 9.87 -0.14 -15.56
N VAL A 41 11.07 -0.47 -15.11
CA VAL A 41 11.34 -1.76 -14.46
C VAL A 41 10.64 -1.78 -13.09
N VAL A 42 10.03 -2.92 -12.73
CA VAL A 42 9.42 -3.13 -11.42
C VAL A 42 10.50 -3.00 -10.34
N LYS A 43 10.34 -2.02 -9.44
CA LYS A 43 11.24 -1.87 -8.29
C LYS A 43 10.94 -2.92 -7.23
N VAL A 44 12.02 -3.38 -6.59
CA VAL A 44 11.96 -4.36 -5.51
C VAL A 44 12.02 -3.63 -4.17
N PHE A 45 11.31 -4.16 -3.18
CA PHE A 45 11.32 -3.65 -1.82
C PHE A 45 12.08 -4.61 -0.93
N SER A 46 13.00 -4.08 -0.13
CA SER A 46 13.69 -4.85 0.91
C SER A 46 12.70 -5.36 1.95
N GLN A 47 13.05 -6.47 2.62
CA GLN A 47 12.18 -7.04 3.66
C GLN A 47 11.98 -6.08 4.83
N GLN A 48 12.99 -5.27 5.15
CA GLN A 48 12.90 -4.24 6.20
C GLN A 48 11.94 -3.11 5.80
N ALA A 49 11.96 -2.67 4.54
CA ALA A 49 11.01 -1.68 4.03
C ALA A 49 9.56 -2.18 4.13
N ILE A 50 9.31 -3.43 3.72
CA ILE A 50 7.98 -4.04 3.81
C ILE A 50 7.50 -4.11 5.26
N LYS A 51 8.36 -4.57 6.18
CA LYS A 51 8.03 -4.62 7.61
C LYS A 51 7.67 -3.25 8.15
N LEU A 52 8.46 -2.22 7.83
CA LEU A 52 8.18 -0.86 8.29
C LEU A 52 6.85 -0.32 7.74
N LEU A 53 6.53 -0.60 6.47
CA LEU A 53 5.24 -0.25 5.88
C LEU A 53 4.06 -1.00 6.53
N GLN A 54 4.27 -2.21 7.06
CA GLN A 54 3.24 -2.93 7.82
C GLN A 54 2.97 -2.32 9.20
N GLU A 55 3.94 -1.64 9.80
CA GLU A 55 3.81 -1.02 11.12
C GLU A 55 3.03 0.31 11.09
N TYR A 56 2.97 0.95 9.92
CA TYR A 56 2.31 2.25 9.74
C TYR A 56 0.80 2.20 9.98
N ASP A 57 0.26 3.35 10.39
CA ASP A 57 -1.17 3.56 10.54
C ASP A 57 -1.77 4.12 9.24
N TRP A 58 -2.45 3.25 8.49
CA TRP A 58 -3.03 3.55 7.18
C TRP A 58 -4.43 4.13 7.31
N THR A 59 -4.55 5.35 7.86
CA THR A 59 -5.83 6.06 8.01
C THR A 59 -6.56 6.27 6.68
N GLY A 60 -5.82 6.48 5.59
CA GLY A 60 -6.33 6.56 4.22
C GLY A 60 -6.42 5.21 3.50
N ASN A 61 -6.22 4.10 4.22
CA ASN A 61 -6.34 2.72 3.75
C ASN A 61 -5.50 2.46 2.48
N ILE A 62 -6.04 1.64 1.57
CA ILE A 62 -5.40 1.21 0.32
C ILE A 62 -4.98 2.39 -0.56
N ARG A 63 -5.74 3.49 -0.53
CA ARG A 63 -5.42 4.69 -1.32
C ARG A 63 -4.14 5.37 -0.83
N GLU A 64 -3.97 5.47 0.48
CA GLU A 64 -2.76 6.03 1.08
C GLU A 64 -1.55 5.14 0.81
N LEU A 65 -1.71 3.82 0.99
CA LEU A 65 -0.65 2.85 0.67
C LEU A 65 -0.18 2.98 -0.79
N ARG A 66 -1.11 3.03 -1.75
CA ARG A 66 -0.76 3.20 -3.17
C ARG A 66 0.06 4.47 -3.40
N ASN A 67 -0.37 5.60 -2.84
CA ASN A 67 0.32 6.88 -3.02
C ASN A 67 1.74 6.86 -2.43
N VAL A 68 1.91 6.23 -1.27
CA VAL A 68 3.23 6.06 -0.65
C VAL A 68 4.12 5.16 -1.52
N VAL A 69 3.61 4.03 -2.00
CA VAL A 69 4.35 3.12 -2.90
C VAL A 69 4.77 3.84 -4.18
N GLU A 70 3.88 4.61 -4.79
CA GLU A 70 4.19 5.41 -5.98
C GLU A 70 5.32 6.42 -5.71
N ARG A 71 5.24 7.16 -4.61
CA ARG A 71 6.28 8.10 -4.21
C ARG A 71 7.63 7.41 -3.98
N LEU A 72 7.64 6.26 -3.32
CA LEU A 72 8.85 5.46 -3.11
C LEU A 72 9.45 4.99 -4.43
N ILE A 73 8.61 4.59 -5.38
CA ILE A 73 9.09 4.18 -6.72
C ILE A 73 9.72 5.35 -7.46
N ILE A 74 9.16 6.56 -7.35
CA ILE A 74 9.69 7.76 -8.03
C ILE A 74 10.99 8.25 -7.37
N LEU A 75 11.05 8.31 -6.04
CA LEU A 75 12.14 8.99 -5.31
C LEU A 75 13.23 8.04 -4.79
N GLY A 76 12.90 6.77 -4.57
CA GLY A 76 13.83 5.80 -3.98
C GLY A 76 14.88 5.28 -4.96
N GLY A 77 15.83 4.50 -4.43
CA GLY A 77 16.88 3.85 -5.22
C GLY A 77 16.41 2.71 -6.13
N THR A 78 17.36 1.91 -6.60
CA THR A 78 17.10 0.69 -7.40
C THR A 78 16.31 -0.35 -6.62
N GLU A 79 16.66 -0.52 -5.35
CA GLU A 79 15.87 -1.25 -4.34
C GLU A 79 15.33 -0.23 -3.33
N ILE A 80 14.06 -0.40 -2.93
CA ILE A 80 13.46 0.42 -1.89
C ILE A 80 13.88 -0.12 -0.51
N SER A 81 14.75 0.62 0.16
CA SER A 81 15.30 0.31 1.46
C SER A 81 14.41 0.82 2.60
N GLU A 82 14.67 0.37 3.83
CA GLU A 82 14.06 0.93 5.04
C GLU A 82 14.30 2.44 5.16
N THR A 83 15.48 2.91 4.74
CA THR A 83 15.84 4.32 4.76
C THR A 83 14.97 5.13 3.80
N ASP A 84 14.69 4.62 2.59
CA ASP A 84 13.79 5.28 1.64
C ASP A 84 12.37 5.41 2.21
N VAL A 85 11.88 4.37 2.89
CA VAL A 85 10.59 4.40 3.57
C VAL A 85 10.59 5.50 4.64
N LYS A 86 11.62 5.58 5.49
CA LYS A 86 11.71 6.65 6.51
C LYS A 86 11.75 8.05 5.91
N MET A 87 12.40 8.24 4.75
CA MET A 87 12.52 9.55 4.12
C MET A 87 11.25 9.99 3.39
N PHE A 88 10.54 9.06 2.74
CA PHE A 88 9.49 9.41 1.78
C PHE A 88 8.10 8.94 2.18
N ALA A 89 7.96 7.97 3.10
CA ALA A 89 6.65 7.47 3.53
C ALA A 89 6.05 8.27 4.69
N SER A 90 6.82 9.13 5.37
CA SER A 90 6.28 10.05 6.37
C SER A 90 5.39 11.14 5.73
N LYS A 91 4.44 11.65 6.53
CA LYS A 91 3.59 12.80 6.16
C LYS A 91 4.42 14.05 5.88
#